data_AF-R6BK34-F1
#
_entry.id   AF-R6BK34-F1
#
_cell.length_a   1.000
_cell.length_b   1.000
_cell.length_c   1.000
_cell.angle_alpha   90.00
_cell.angle_beta   90.00
_cell.angle_gamma   90.00
#
_symmetry.space_group_name_H-M   'P 1'
#
loop_
_entity.id
_entity.type
_entity.pdbx_description
1 polymer ?
#
loop_
_entity_poly.entity_id
_entity_poly.type
_entity_poly.pdbx_seq_one_letter_code
_entity_poly.pdbx_strand_id
1 'polypeptide(L)'
;MNDQKLENLLNLALDATDAEREKSLNMNFGYDRQNRIWELIVRYHGDLSGVGERTKEIILLSGGYAIITAEESEIDWISSQPEVEYIEKPKRLFFSAAQGRSASCINPLQTGAFDLRGQGVLVAVIDSGVDYFHPDFRNEDGTTRILSLWDQTIQRPKRNDAMETDITSKGENISEEGTEDTGKIKEGTGEEIRGVEYTKEQINEALAAGSREAGYRIVPSRDLSGHGTEVLGIAAGNGQASGGQYRGVASKSDILVVKIGTAGSEFAGTVELMLALDYVIRKAMELGKPVAINLSFGNVYGSHVPYTRGILGLNRS
;
A
#
# COMPACT_ATOMS: atom_id res chain seq x y z
N MET A 1 28.19 -6.40 -16.54
CA MET A 1 28.02 -7.88 -16.63
C MET A 1 26.57 -8.10 -16.26
N ASN A 2 25.72 -8.64 -17.14
CA ASN A 2 24.29 -8.78 -16.79
C ASN A 2 24.15 -9.78 -15.64
N ASP A 3 23.76 -9.28 -14.47
CA ASP A 3 23.44 -10.13 -13.33
C ASP A 3 22.02 -10.71 -13.54
N GLN A 4 21.91 -12.03 -13.39
CA GLN A 4 20.67 -12.78 -13.61
C GLN A 4 19.63 -12.54 -12.51
N LYS A 5 20.06 -12.07 -11.33
CA LYS A 5 19.16 -11.71 -10.23
C LYS A 5 18.59 -10.30 -10.39
N LEU A 6 19.18 -9.46 -11.24
CA LEU A 6 18.67 -8.12 -11.52
C LEU A 6 17.66 -8.16 -12.66
N GLU A 7 16.55 -7.43 -12.52
CA GLU A 7 15.62 -7.20 -13.62
C GLU A 7 16.37 -6.60 -14.83
N ASN A 8 16.02 -7.01 -16.05
CA ASN A 8 16.61 -6.48 -17.29
C ASN A 8 16.57 -4.94 -17.38
N LEU A 9 15.48 -4.31 -16.92
CA LEU A 9 15.37 -2.84 -16.91
C LEU A 9 16.28 -2.20 -15.85
N LEU A 10 16.52 -2.88 -14.74
CA LEU A 10 17.48 -2.44 -13.73
C LEU A 10 18.91 -2.58 -14.27
N ASN A 11 19.28 -3.74 -14.85
CA ASN A 11 20.56 -3.93 -15.54
C ASN A 11 20.81 -2.80 -16.57
N LEU A 12 19.82 -2.53 -17.42
CA LEU A 12 19.90 -1.46 -18.41
C LEU A 12 20.06 -0.07 -17.77
N ALA A 13 19.40 0.17 -16.62
CA ALA A 13 19.51 1.44 -15.91
C ALA A 13 20.89 1.62 -15.30
N LEU A 14 21.50 0.57 -14.75
CA LEU A 14 22.85 0.62 -14.16
C LEU A 14 23.94 0.79 -15.23
N ASP A 15 23.77 0.19 -16.41
CA ASP A 15 24.72 0.30 -17.52
C ASP A 15 24.60 1.62 -18.31
N ALA A 16 23.43 2.28 -18.27
CA ALA A 16 23.16 3.51 -19.02
C ALA A 16 23.79 4.75 -18.37
N THR A 17 24.28 5.67 -19.20
CA THR A 17 24.70 7.00 -18.72
C THR A 17 23.51 7.83 -18.23
N ASP A 18 23.77 8.82 -17.38
CA ASP A 18 22.75 9.79 -16.92
C ASP A 18 21.94 10.40 -18.07
N ALA A 19 22.62 10.80 -19.16
CA ALA A 19 22.00 11.42 -20.33
C ALA A 19 21.14 10.43 -21.14
N GLU A 20 21.40 9.12 -21.04
CA GLU A 20 20.60 8.07 -21.67
C GLU A 20 19.37 7.72 -20.83
N ARG A 21 19.52 7.68 -19.51
CA ARG A 21 18.37 7.47 -18.59
C ARG A 21 17.35 8.59 -18.68
N GLU A 22 17.79 9.84 -18.87
CA GLU A 22 16.90 11.01 -19.05
C GLU A 22 15.99 10.91 -20.29
N LYS A 23 16.38 10.14 -21.31
CA LYS A 23 15.56 9.95 -22.51
C LYS A 23 14.33 9.07 -22.27
N SER A 24 14.19 8.46 -21.10
CA SER A 24 13.09 7.57 -20.76
C SER A 24 12.50 7.89 -19.39
N LEU A 25 11.18 8.12 -19.37
CA LEU A 25 10.41 8.43 -18.16
C LEU A 25 10.42 7.32 -17.09
N ASN A 26 10.85 6.11 -17.47
CA ASN A 26 10.84 4.91 -16.61
C ASN A 26 12.22 4.54 -16.05
N MET A 27 13.30 5.04 -16.63
CA MET A 27 14.66 4.59 -16.32
C MET A 27 15.15 5.12 -14.97
N ASN A 28 14.65 6.27 -14.51
CA ASN A 28 14.99 6.86 -13.22
C ASN A 28 13.88 6.69 -12.17
N PHE A 29 12.85 5.89 -12.44
CA PHE A 29 11.77 5.71 -11.47
C PHE A 29 12.27 4.88 -10.27
N GLY A 30 12.17 5.43 -9.06
CA GLY A 30 12.76 4.87 -7.84
C GLY A 30 14.23 5.28 -7.60
N TYR A 31 14.79 6.19 -8.39
CA TYR A 31 16.18 6.64 -8.27
C TYR A 31 16.27 8.10 -7.84
N ASP A 32 16.93 8.35 -6.70
CA ASP A 32 17.38 9.68 -6.30
C ASP A 32 18.75 9.97 -6.93
N ARG A 33 18.73 10.82 -7.96
CA ARG A 33 19.93 11.21 -8.68
C ARG A 33 20.93 12.01 -7.84
N GLN A 34 20.47 12.85 -6.92
CA GLN A 34 21.36 13.73 -6.15
C GLN A 34 22.27 12.90 -5.26
N ASN A 35 21.72 11.84 -4.67
CA ASN A 35 22.42 10.98 -3.74
C ASN A 35 22.82 9.61 -4.32
N ARG A 36 22.48 9.36 -5.59
CA ARG A 36 22.65 8.07 -6.29
C ARG A 36 22.06 6.89 -5.51
N ILE A 37 20.87 7.08 -4.96
CA ILE A 37 20.17 6.08 -4.14
C ILE A 37 19.05 5.45 -4.96
N TRP A 38 18.94 4.13 -4.89
CA TRP A 38 17.82 3.37 -5.42
C TRP A 38 16.91 2.88 -4.29
N GLU A 39 15.60 2.98 -4.50
CA GLU A 39 14.58 2.23 -3.79
C GLU A 39 14.19 1.02 -4.65
N LEU A 40 14.47 -0.19 -4.16
CA LEU A 40 14.38 -1.44 -4.92
C LEU A 40 13.42 -2.43 -4.26
N ILE A 41 12.72 -3.20 -5.09
CA ILE A 41 11.91 -4.34 -4.64
C ILE A 41 12.79 -5.58 -4.70
N VAL A 42 12.93 -6.27 -3.56
CA VAL A 42 13.80 -7.44 -3.43
C VAL A 42 12.97 -8.65 -3.00
N ARG A 43 13.11 -9.75 -3.74
CA ARG A 43 12.68 -11.09 -3.31
C ARG A 43 13.83 -11.72 -2.53
N TYR A 44 13.55 -12.23 -1.34
CA TYR A 44 14.56 -12.84 -0.50
C TYR A 44 14.04 -14.07 0.25
N HIS A 45 14.96 -14.84 0.81
CA HIS A 45 14.70 -15.89 1.78
C HIS A 45 15.62 -15.72 3.00
N GLY A 46 15.26 -16.34 4.12
CA GLY A 46 16.06 -16.25 5.35
C GLY A 46 16.03 -14.86 5.97
N ASP A 47 17.19 -14.37 6.39
CA ASP A 47 17.38 -13.14 7.16
C ASP A 47 18.23 -12.13 6.38
N LEU A 48 17.80 -10.86 6.37
CA LEU A 48 18.49 -9.76 5.67
C LEU A 48 19.39 -8.93 6.60
N SER A 49 19.60 -9.34 7.86
CA SER A 49 20.47 -8.63 8.81
C SER A 49 21.86 -8.30 8.24
N GLY A 50 22.50 -9.26 7.56
CA GLY A 50 23.80 -9.06 6.90
C GLY A 50 23.77 -8.02 5.78
N VAL A 51 22.64 -7.84 5.10
CA VAL A 51 22.44 -6.82 4.05
C VAL A 51 22.24 -5.43 4.68
N GLY A 52 21.63 -5.37 5.87
CA GLY A 52 21.30 -4.13 6.59
C GLY A 52 22.48 -3.17 6.79
N GLU A 53 23.70 -3.68 6.99
CA GLU A 53 24.88 -2.86 7.24
C GLU A 53 25.21 -1.87 6.11
N ARG A 54 25.04 -2.32 4.85
CA ARG A 54 25.38 -1.58 3.63
C ARG A 54 24.20 -0.90 2.97
N THR A 55 23.04 -0.95 3.60
CA THR A 55 21.83 -0.27 3.12
C THR A 55 21.53 0.95 3.97
N LYS A 56 20.71 1.85 3.43
CA LYS A 56 20.16 2.98 4.18
C LYS A 56 18.93 2.56 4.96
N GLU A 57 18.09 1.73 4.34
CA GLU A 57 16.86 1.24 4.93
C GLU A 57 16.45 -0.09 4.27
N ILE A 58 15.88 -0.99 5.07
CA ILE A 58 15.19 -2.20 4.62
C ILE A 58 13.81 -2.20 5.24
N ILE A 59 12.76 -2.31 4.43
CA ILE A 59 11.39 -2.48 4.89
C ILE A 59 10.96 -3.90 4.54
N LEU A 60 10.72 -4.73 5.56
CA LEU A 60 10.33 -6.12 5.35
C LEU A 60 8.82 -6.23 5.07
N LEU A 61 8.47 -6.93 4.01
CA LEU A 61 7.10 -7.19 3.57
C LEU A 61 6.75 -8.67 3.70
N SER A 62 5.44 -8.94 3.81
CA SER A 62 4.92 -10.30 3.82
C SER A 62 5.30 -11.07 2.56
N GLY A 63 5.44 -12.38 2.74
CA GLY A 63 5.63 -13.32 1.63
C GLY A 63 7.06 -13.46 1.14
N GLY A 64 8.07 -12.84 1.76
CA GLY A 64 9.48 -12.92 1.33
C GLY A 64 9.89 -11.81 0.36
N TYR A 65 9.31 -10.62 0.53
CA TYR A 65 9.66 -9.42 -0.21
C TYR A 65 10.16 -8.33 0.73
N ALA A 66 11.07 -7.49 0.27
CA ALA A 66 11.53 -6.32 1.00
C ALA A 66 11.65 -5.13 0.06
N ILE A 67 11.52 -3.93 0.61
CA ILE A 67 11.95 -2.70 -0.07
C ILE A 67 13.32 -2.34 0.50
N ILE A 68 14.33 -2.25 -0.35
CA ILE A 68 15.68 -1.89 0.05
C ILE A 68 16.04 -0.54 -0.55
N THR A 69 16.42 0.40 0.31
CA THR A 69 16.96 1.70 -0.06
C THR A 69 18.48 1.66 0.08
N ALA A 70 19.20 1.72 -1.03
CA ALA A 70 20.65 1.55 -1.05
C ALA A 70 21.33 2.47 -2.09
N GLU A 71 22.63 2.71 -1.93
CA GLU A 71 23.41 3.42 -2.94
C GLU A 71 23.63 2.53 -4.17
N GLU A 72 23.67 3.14 -5.35
CA GLU A 72 23.85 2.43 -6.62
C GLU A 72 25.09 1.51 -6.61
N SER A 73 26.16 1.93 -5.92
CA SER A 73 27.40 1.17 -5.80
C SER A 73 27.29 -0.12 -4.97
N GLU A 74 26.27 -0.24 -4.12
CA GLU A 74 26.08 -1.42 -3.28
C GLU A 74 25.23 -2.50 -3.95
N ILE A 75 24.57 -2.20 -5.10
CA ILE A 75 23.61 -3.12 -5.73
C ILE A 75 24.26 -4.44 -6.15
N ASP A 76 25.46 -4.40 -6.74
CA ASP A 76 26.20 -5.62 -7.13
C ASP A 76 26.57 -6.48 -5.91
N TRP A 77 26.88 -5.84 -4.79
CA TRP A 77 27.16 -6.56 -3.55
C TRP A 77 25.89 -7.19 -2.98
N ILE A 78 24.77 -6.44 -2.96
CA ILE A 78 23.47 -6.92 -2.49
C ILE A 78 23.01 -8.12 -3.33
N SER A 79 23.10 -8.07 -4.65
CA SER A 79 22.69 -9.17 -5.53
C SER A 79 23.54 -10.43 -5.33
N SER A 80 24.82 -10.27 -4.98
CA SER A 80 25.71 -11.40 -4.71
C SER A 80 25.38 -12.17 -3.43
N GLN A 81 24.55 -11.61 -2.53
CA GLN A 81 24.20 -12.27 -1.28
C GLN A 81 23.33 -13.52 -1.53
N PRO A 82 23.56 -14.62 -0.80
CA PRO A 82 22.83 -15.87 -1.00
C PRO A 82 21.34 -15.75 -0.65
N GLU A 83 20.97 -14.86 0.27
CA GLU A 83 19.60 -14.59 0.73
C GLU A 83 18.76 -13.86 -0.33
N VAL A 84 19.41 -13.13 -1.24
CA VAL A 84 18.75 -12.35 -2.28
C VAL A 84 18.46 -13.22 -3.50
N GLU A 85 17.18 -13.38 -3.84
CA GLU A 85 16.72 -14.17 -4.97
C GLU A 85 16.57 -13.33 -6.25
N TYR A 86 16.02 -12.12 -6.12
CA TYR A 86 15.72 -11.26 -7.25
C TYR A 86 15.59 -9.78 -6.83
N ILE A 87 16.04 -8.85 -7.68
CA ILE A 87 15.99 -7.41 -7.45
C ILE A 87 15.33 -6.73 -8.66
N GLU A 88 14.33 -5.89 -8.38
CA GLU A 88 13.58 -5.14 -9.37
C GLU A 88 13.53 -3.65 -9.02
N LYS A 89 13.68 -2.79 -10.04
CA LYS A 89 13.40 -1.36 -9.87
C LYS A 89 11.89 -1.10 -9.94
N PRO A 90 11.37 -0.08 -9.23
CA PRO A 90 9.95 0.20 -9.28
C PRO A 90 9.49 0.67 -10.65
N LYS A 91 8.17 0.56 -10.87
CA LYS A 91 7.48 0.95 -12.09
C LYS A 91 6.33 1.90 -11.76
N ARG A 92 6.07 2.86 -12.65
CA ARG A 92 4.94 3.79 -12.53
C ARG A 92 3.63 3.04 -12.72
N LEU A 93 2.65 3.31 -11.87
CA LEU A 93 1.27 2.84 -12.01
C LEU A 93 0.42 3.92 -12.70
N PHE A 94 -0.60 3.47 -13.43
CA PHE A 94 -1.61 4.35 -14.03
C PHE A 94 -3.00 3.99 -13.52
N PHE A 95 -3.84 4.99 -13.34
CA PHE A 95 -5.25 4.78 -13.00
C PHE A 95 -5.93 4.01 -14.13
N SER A 96 -6.61 2.91 -13.80
CA SER A 96 -7.45 2.20 -14.76
C SER A 96 -8.78 2.93 -14.89
N ALA A 97 -8.81 4.04 -15.63
CA ALA A 97 -10.04 4.78 -15.93
C ALA A 97 -10.87 4.02 -16.99
N ALA A 98 -11.44 2.88 -16.62
CA ALA A 98 -12.46 2.22 -17.40
C ALA A 98 -13.83 2.67 -16.87
N GLN A 99 -14.61 3.39 -17.69
CA GLN A 99 -16.02 3.70 -17.43
C GLN A 99 -16.82 2.40 -17.23
N GLY A 100 -16.86 1.91 -15.99
CA GLY A 100 -17.32 0.57 -15.64
C GLY A 100 -18.78 0.47 -15.22
N ARG A 101 -19.66 1.34 -15.70
CA ARG A 101 -21.11 1.27 -15.35
C ARG A 101 -21.97 0.51 -16.36
N SER A 102 -21.46 0.21 -17.55
CA SER A 102 -22.28 -0.41 -18.62
C SER A 102 -22.04 -1.90 -18.85
N ALA A 103 -20.97 -2.49 -18.29
CA ALA A 103 -20.55 -3.87 -18.60
C ALA A 103 -20.68 -4.86 -17.43
N SER A 104 -20.74 -4.36 -16.19
CA SER A 104 -20.85 -5.22 -15.01
C SER A 104 -22.32 -5.46 -14.72
N CYS A 105 -22.81 -6.67 -15.01
CA CYS A 105 -24.15 -7.13 -14.64
C CYS A 105 -24.28 -7.21 -13.10
N ILE A 106 -24.33 -6.06 -12.41
CA ILE A 106 -24.31 -5.95 -10.95
C ILE A 106 -25.71 -6.05 -10.32
N ASN A 107 -26.74 -5.71 -11.10
CA ASN A 107 -28.14 -5.75 -10.66
C ASN A 107 -28.61 -7.13 -10.17
N PRO A 108 -28.19 -8.26 -10.79
CA PRO A 108 -28.51 -9.60 -10.28
C PRO A 108 -27.84 -9.95 -8.94
N LEU A 109 -26.67 -9.37 -8.61
CA LEU A 109 -25.96 -9.65 -7.36
C LEU A 109 -26.56 -8.87 -6.18
N GLN A 110 -27.04 -7.64 -6.45
CA GLN A 110 -27.73 -6.82 -5.44
C GLN A 110 -29.13 -7.37 -5.07
N THR A 111 -29.71 -8.18 -5.96
CA THR A 111 -31.04 -8.80 -5.82
C THR A 111 -31.00 -10.31 -5.54
N GLY A 112 -29.82 -10.88 -5.30
CA GLY A 112 -29.62 -12.32 -5.14
C GLY A 112 -30.42 -12.95 -3.98
N ALA A 113 -30.72 -14.24 -4.11
CA ALA A 113 -31.58 -15.05 -3.23
C ALA A 113 -31.09 -15.20 -1.76
N PHE A 114 -29.90 -14.69 -1.44
CA PHE A 114 -29.32 -14.72 -0.10
C PHE A 114 -28.94 -13.30 0.32
N ASP A 115 -29.32 -12.87 1.53
CA ASP A 115 -29.07 -11.53 2.07
C ASP A 115 -27.60 -11.31 2.51
N LEU A 116 -26.66 -11.67 1.64
CA LEU A 116 -25.22 -11.51 1.87
C LEU A 116 -24.82 -10.07 1.53
N ARG A 117 -24.39 -9.32 2.56
CA ARG A 117 -24.01 -7.90 2.45
C ARG A 117 -22.57 -7.61 2.88
N GLY A 118 -21.73 -8.65 2.95
CA GLY A 118 -20.32 -8.54 3.35
C GLY A 118 -20.07 -8.42 4.85
N GLN A 119 -21.07 -8.71 5.69
CA GLN A 119 -20.89 -8.69 7.15
C GLN A 119 -19.76 -9.66 7.57
N GLY A 120 -18.82 -9.19 8.39
CA GLY A 120 -17.68 -10.00 8.85
C GLY A 120 -16.53 -10.11 7.84
N VAL A 121 -16.63 -9.47 6.67
CA VAL A 121 -15.56 -9.38 5.67
C VAL A 121 -15.11 -7.93 5.56
N LEU A 122 -13.80 -7.71 5.48
CA LEU A 122 -13.22 -6.40 5.19
C LEU A 122 -13.25 -6.13 3.68
N VAL A 123 -13.62 -4.91 3.29
CA VAL A 123 -13.38 -4.40 1.94
C VAL A 123 -12.25 -3.39 2.01
N ALA A 124 -11.15 -3.68 1.33
CA ALA A 124 -10.02 -2.78 1.22
C ALA A 124 -9.98 -2.12 -0.16
N VAL A 125 -9.85 -0.79 -0.20
CA VAL A 125 -9.65 -0.03 -1.44
C VAL A 125 -8.30 0.65 -1.38
N ILE A 126 -7.42 0.29 -2.32
CA ILE A 126 -6.16 0.98 -2.56
C ILE A 126 -6.40 1.84 -3.80
N ASP A 127 -6.50 3.15 -3.62
CA ASP A 127 -6.92 4.11 -4.67
C ASP A 127 -6.45 5.55 -4.38
N SER A 128 -7.07 6.58 -4.98
CA SER A 128 -6.79 8.01 -4.77
C SER A 128 -7.19 8.55 -3.39
N GLY A 129 -7.71 7.70 -2.52
CA GLY A 129 -8.25 8.01 -1.20
C GLY A 129 -9.76 7.87 -1.12
N VAL A 130 -10.38 8.53 -0.14
CA VAL A 130 -11.83 8.54 0.05
C VAL A 130 -12.33 9.88 0.59
N ASP A 131 -13.51 10.34 0.16
CA ASP A 131 -14.30 11.31 0.91
C ASP A 131 -14.93 10.62 2.13
N TYR A 132 -14.20 10.58 3.24
CA TYR A 132 -14.67 9.97 4.48
C TYR A 132 -15.87 10.71 5.11
N PHE A 133 -16.20 11.93 4.64
CA PHE A 133 -17.43 12.62 5.03
C PHE A 133 -18.65 12.13 4.24
N HIS A 134 -18.52 11.28 3.24
CA HIS A 134 -19.67 10.81 2.48
C HIS A 134 -20.60 9.95 3.37
N PRO A 135 -21.93 10.19 3.40
CA PRO A 135 -22.87 9.42 4.22
C PRO A 135 -22.78 7.92 3.96
N ASP A 136 -22.53 7.53 2.72
CA ASP A 136 -22.47 6.11 2.36
C ASP A 136 -21.40 5.30 3.08
N PHE A 137 -20.39 5.93 3.70
CA PHE A 137 -19.34 5.24 4.45
C PHE A 137 -19.52 5.33 5.97
N ARG A 138 -20.73 5.69 6.42
CA ARG A 138 -21.09 5.80 7.82
C ARG A 138 -22.03 4.66 8.26
N ASN A 139 -22.11 4.46 9.57
CA ASN A 139 -23.11 3.66 10.24
C ASN A 139 -24.38 4.50 10.45
N GLU A 140 -25.45 3.85 10.87
CA GLU A 140 -26.73 4.51 11.17
C GLU A 140 -26.62 5.51 12.34
N ASP A 141 -25.70 5.26 13.28
CA ASP A 141 -25.40 6.17 14.40
C ASP A 141 -24.54 7.39 14.01
N GLY A 142 -24.14 7.48 12.73
CA GLY A 142 -23.32 8.56 12.19
C GLY A 142 -21.81 8.35 12.31
N THR A 143 -21.35 7.30 13.01
CA THR A 143 -19.92 6.92 13.06
C THR A 143 -19.45 6.35 11.72
N THR A 144 -18.15 6.35 11.47
CA THR A 144 -17.55 5.81 10.25
C THR A 144 -17.52 4.27 10.21
N ARG A 145 -17.64 3.69 9.02
CA ARG A 145 -17.36 2.26 8.72
C ARG A 145 -15.91 2.02 8.30
N ILE A 146 -15.14 3.08 8.06
CA ILE A 146 -13.71 2.99 7.76
C ILE A 146 -12.98 2.70 9.06
N LEU A 147 -12.43 1.49 9.18
CA LEU A 147 -11.65 1.09 10.35
C LEU A 147 -10.27 1.73 10.37
N SER A 148 -9.67 1.89 9.18
CA SER A 148 -8.42 2.61 9.04
C SER A 148 -8.25 3.19 7.64
N LEU A 149 -7.66 4.39 7.58
CA LEU A 149 -7.29 5.13 6.38
C LEU A 149 -5.80 5.45 6.41
N TRP A 150 -5.02 4.83 5.53
CA TRP A 150 -3.60 5.15 5.38
C TRP A 150 -3.37 6.07 4.19
N ASP A 151 -2.82 7.27 4.42
CA ASP A 151 -2.47 8.23 3.37
C ASP A 151 -0.95 8.31 3.20
N GLN A 152 -0.45 7.68 2.13
CA GLN A 152 0.98 7.65 1.80
C GLN A 152 1.52 9.01 1.32
N THR A 153 0.64 9.93 0.93
CA THR A 153 1.01 11.22 0.35
C THR A 153 1.35 12.28 1.40
N ILE A 154 1.09 12.00 2.68
CA ILE A 154 1.32 12.93 3.79
C ILE A 154 2.65 12.62 4.45
N GLN A 155 3.57 13.57 4.39
CA GLN A 155 4.86 13.43 5.08
C GLN A 155 4.68 13.65 6.58
N ARG A 156 5.16 12.71 7.41
CA ARG A 156 5.24 12.94 8.85
C ARG A 156 6.17 14.13 9.12
N PRO A 157 5.81 15.05 10.02
CA PRO A 157 6.80 15.93 10.61
C PRO A 157 7.89 15.06 11.22
N LYS A 158 9.17 15.32 10.93
CA LYS A 158 10.27 14.66 11.63
C LYS A 158 10.04 14.87 13.13
N ARG A 159 9.93 13.79 13.90
CA ARG A 159 9.90 13.87 15.35
C ARG A 159 11.17 14.61 15.76
N ASN A 160 11.04 15.80 16.34
CA ASN A 160 12.19 16.44 16.97
C ASN A 160 12.46 15.64 18.23
N ASP A 161 13.50 14.79 18.24
CA ASP A 161 13.93 13.99 19.39
C ASP A 161 14.50 14.86 20.55
N ALA A 162 14.08 16.12 20.67
CA ALA A 162 14.63 17.12 21.58
C ALA A 162 13.61 17.73 22.54
N MET A 163 12.40 17.15 22.68
CA MET A 163 11.45 17.63 23.67
C MET A 163 10.62 16.49 24.26
N GLU A 164 11.28 15.54 24.89
CA GLU A 164 10.67 14.76 25.97
C GLU A 164 11.14 15.38 27.29
N THR A 165 10.35 16.31 27.83
CA THR A 165 10.49 16.68 29.24
C THR A 165 9.86 15.57 30.07
N ASP A 166 10.74 14.66 30.47
CA ASP A 166 10.77 13.89 31.71
C ASP A 166 9.62 14.22 32.69
N ILE A 167 8.51 13.49 32.61
CA ILE A 167 7.61 13.28 33.75
C ILE A 167 7.11 11.83 33.68
N THR A 168 7.87 10.91 34.26
CA THR A 168 7.39 10.08 35.38
C THR A 168 8.48 9.15 35.86
N SER A 169 8.85 9.37 37.12
CA SER A 169 9.78 8.56 37.88
C SER A 169 9.12 7.23 38.27
N LYS A 170 9.76 6.11 37.94
CA LYS A 170 10.17 5.02 38.84
C LYS A 170 10.52 3.79 37.98
N GLY A 171 11.80 3.46 37.99
CA GLY A 171 12.32 2.31 37.26
C GLY A 171 11.96 0.98 37.90
N GLU A 172 12.04 -0.05 37.07
CA GLU A 172 12.61 -1.35 37.40
C GLU A 172 13.13 -1.96 36.10
N ASN A 173 14.45 -2.15 36.04
CA ASN A 173 15.16 -2.84 34.98
C ASN A 173 14.90 -4.34 35.09
N ILE A 174 14.37 -4.96 34.05
CA ILE A 174 14.57 -6.38 33.79
C ILE A 174 15.05 -6.50 32.34
N SER A 175 16.29 -6.95 32.22
CA SER A 175 16.99 -7.27 30.99
C SER A 175 16.40 -8.51 30.33
N GLU A 176 16.03 -8.41 29.06
CA GLU A 176 16.02 -9.55 28.13
C GLU A 176 16.87 -9.20 26.90
N GLU A 177 17.77 -10.12 26.61
CA GLU A 177 18.67 -10.25 25.45
C GLU A 177 17.88 -10.00 24.14
N GLY A 178 18.34 -9.32 23.09
CA GLY A 178 19.68 -9.09 22.60
C GLY A 178 19.67 -9.27 21.07
N THR A 179 19.15 -8.29 20.33
CA THR A 179 19.51 -8.01 18.94
C THR A 179 19.62 -6.50 18.80
N GLU A 180 20.81 -6.00 18.45
CA GLU A 180 21.06 -4.59 18.21
C GLU A 180 20.20 -4.11 17.03
N ASP A 181 19.06 -3.49 17.35
CA ASP A 181 18.21 -2.81 16.38
C ASP A 181 18.97 -1.58 15.87
N THR A 182 19.59 -1.73 14.69
CA THR A 182 20.31 -0.63 14.01
C THR A 182 19.35 0.46 13.50
N GLY A 183 18.03 0.33 13.70
CA GLY A 183 17.00 1.27 13.23
C GLY A 183 16.86 1.34 11.71
N LYS A 184 17.65 0.56 10.97
CA LYS A 184 17.68 0.50 9.50
C LYS A 184 16.73 -0.54 8.93
N ILE A 185 16.47 -1.62 9.66
CA ILE A 185 15.50 -2.65 9.27
C ILE A 185 14.19 -2.32 9.98
N LYS A 186 13.16 -2.04 9.20
CA LYS A 186 11.83 -1.72 9.68
C LYS A 186 10.89 -2.86 9.36
N GLU A 187 10.16 -3.29 10.38
CA GLU A 187 8.99 -4.14 10.25
C GLU A 187 7.76 -3.37 10.73
N GLY A 188 6.62 -3.65 10.11
CA GLY A 188 5.32 -3.25 10.67
C GLY A 188 4.43 -2.52 9.68
N THR A 189 3.54 -1.68 10.18
CA THR A 189 2.39 -1.16 9.42
C THR A 189 2.59 0.31 9.03
N GLY A 190 2.02 0.71 7.89
CA GLY A 190 1.86 2.07 7.37
C GLY A 190 2.62 3.21 8.07
N GLU A 191 2.20 3.54 9.29
CA GLU A 191 2.79 4.56 10.18
C GLU A 191 4.31 4.49 10.41
N GLU A 192 4.88 3.28 10.47
CA GLU A 192 6.29 3.02 10.77
C GLU A 192 7.18 3.20 9.53
N ILE A 193 6.56 3.22 8.35
CA ILE A 193 7.26 3.20 7.05
C ILE A 193 7.23 4.58 6.39
N ARG A 194 6.04 5.03 5.96
CA ARG A 194 5.82 6.33 5.30
C ARG A 194 4.33 6.72 5.36
N GLY A 195 3.99 7.99 5.21
CA GLY A 195 2.59 8.41 5.27
C GLY A 195 2.05 8.57 6.68
N VAL A 196 0.73 8.72 6.79
CA VAL A 196 0.01 8.81 8.07
C VAL A 196 -1.20 7.90 8.02
N GLU A 197 -1.35 7.03 9.03
CA GLU A 197 -2.56 6.26 9.26
C GLU A 197 -3.52 7.07 10.12
N TYR A 198 -4.82 6.97 9.82
CA TYR A 198 -5.89 7.54 10.63
C TYR A 198 -6.82 6.42 11.07
N THR A 199 -7.00 6.31 12.38
CA THR A 199 -7.87 5.30 12.98
C THR A 199 -9.34 5.69 12.84
N LYS A 200 -10.23 4.70 13.05
CA LYS A 200 -11.67 4.91 13.15
C LYS A 200 -12.03 6.04 14.13
N GLU A 201 -11.36 6.11 15.27
CA GLU A 201 -11.60 7.11 16.32
C GLU A 201 -11.27 8.51 15.84
N GLN A 202 -10.11 8.70 15.20
CA GLN A 202 -9.71 9.99 14.62
C GLN A 202 -10.65 10.42 13.49
N ILE A 203 -11.10 9.48 12.66
CA ILE A 203 -12.10 9.77 11.62
C ILE A 203 -13.42 10.19 12.26
N ASN A 204 -13.88 9.50 13.32
CA ASN A 204 -15.09 9.89 14.04
C ASN A 204 -14.97 11.28 14.69
N GLU A 205 -13.81 11.60 15.27
CA GLU A 205 -13.51 12.92 15.80
C GLU A 205 -13.59 13.98 14.69
N ALA A 206 -13.00 13.71 13.52
CA ALA A 206 -13.07 14.58 12.37
C ALA A 206 -14.52 14.77 11.85
N LEU A 207 -15.33 13.72 11.86
CA LEU A 207 -16.75 13.78 11.50
C LEU A 207 -17.57 14.62 12.49
N ALA A 208 -17.18 14.62 13.77
CA ALA A 208 -17.84 15.36 14.85
C ALA A 208 -17.40 16.83 14.97
N ALA A 209 -16.35 17.25 14.24
CA ALA A 209 -15.72 18.57 14.36
C ALA A 209 -16.59 19.78 13.91
N GLY A 210 -17.86 19.56 13.56
CA GLY A 210 -18.84 20.60 13.24
C GLY A 210 -18.74 21.21 11.84
N SER A 211 -17.59 21.06 11.15
CA SER A 211 -17.43 21.42 9.73
C SER A 211 -16.39 20.54 9.04
N ARG A 212 -16.43 20.46 7.71
CA ARG A 212 -15.42 19.72 6.92
C ARG A 212 -14.02 20.31 7.13
N GLU A 213 -13.91 21.64 7.17
CA GLU A 213 -12.64 22.34 7.38
C GLU A 213 -12.04 22.01 8.75
N ALA A 214 -12.87 21.90 9.79
CA ALA A 214 -12.41 21.51 11.12
C ALA A 214 -11.98 20.04 11.15
N GLY A 215 -12.75 19.14 10.53
CA GLY A 215 -12.38 17.73 10.46
C GLY A 215 -11.11 17.49 9.64
N TYR A 216 -10.85 18.26 8.58
CA TYR A 216 -9.59 18.18 7.83
C TYR A 216 -8.36 18.68 8.62
N ARG A 217 -8.55 19.37 9.76
CA ARG A 217 -7.42 19.66 10.66
C ARG A 217 -7.02 18.45 11.49
N ILE A 218 -7.93 17.49 11.67
CA ILE A 218 -7.71 16.24 12.41
C ILE A 218 -7.25 15.14 11.45
N VAL A 219 -8.01 14.95 10.36
CA VAL A 219 -7.70 13.98 9.28
C VAL A 219 -7.52 14.76 7.97
N PRO A 220 -6.32 15.26 7.65
CA PRO A 220 -6.07 16.06 6.44
C PRO A 220 -6.08 15.27 5.12
N SER A 221 -6.45 13.98 5.13
CA SER A 221 -6.55 13.18 3.91
C SER A 221 -7.74 13.59 3.05
N ARG A 222 -7.52 13.78 1.76
CA ARG A 222 -8.54 14.19 0.79
C ARG A 222 -8.41 13.39 -0.50
N ASP A 223 -9.54 12.89 -0.99
CA ASP A 223 -9.67 12.36 -2.34
C ASP A 223 -10.01 13.50 -3.30
N LEU A 224 -8.98 14.09 -3.91
CA LEU A 224 -9.14 15.19 -4.87
C LEU A 224 -9.54 14.70 -6.26
N SER A 225 -9.30 13.44 -6.58
CA SER A 225 -9.70 12.84 -7.85
C SER A 225 -11.16 12.40 -7.84
N GLY A 226 -11.66 11.93 -6.70
CA GLY A 226 -12.98 11.33 -6.53
C GLY A 226 -13.06 9.87 -6.98
N HIS A 227 -12.00 9.34 -7.60
CA HIS A 227 -11.97 7.99 -8.16
C HIS A 227 -12.09 6.92 -7.06
N GLY A 228 -11.27 7.00 -6.01
CA GLY A 228 -11.34 6.09 -4.87
C GLY A 228 -12.68 6.12 -4.13
N THR A 229 -13.28 7.31 -4.01
CA THR A 229 -14.65 7.47 -3.46
C THR A 229 -15.69 6.74 -4.30
N GLU A 230 -15.64 6.86 -5.64
CA GLU A 230 -16.57 6.16 -6.54
C GLU A 230 -16.40 4.64 -6.47
N VAL A 231 -15.14 4.18 -6.54
CA VAL A 231 -14.78 2.77 -6.44
C VAL A 231 -15.29 2.16 -5.13
N LEU A 232 -15.04 2.84 -4.01
CA LEU A 232 -15.51 2.38 -2.70
C LEU A 232 -17.04 2.41 -2.60
N GLY A 233 -17.71 3.38 -3.24
CA GLY A 233 -19.18 3.42 -3.33
C GLY A 233 -19.76 2.18 -4.00
N ILE A 234 -19.20 1.76 -5.13
CA ILE A 234 -19.59 0.53 -5.84
C ILE A 234 -19.34 -0.71 -4.98
N ALA A 235 -18.19 -0.77 -4.32
CA ALA A 235 -17.80 -1.93 -3.53
C ALA A 235 -18.61 -2.06 -2.23
N ALA A 236 -18.70 -0.99 -1.44
CA ALA A 236 -19.14 -1.05 -0.04
C ALA A 236 -20.07 0.08 0.40
N GLY A 237 -20.50 1.01 -0.47
CA GLY A 237 -21.44 2.09 -0.09
C GLY A 237 -22.76 1.55 0.46
N ASN A 238 -23.26 2.11 1.57
CA ASN A 238 -24.53 1.65 2.16
C ASN A 238 -25.78 2.24 1.46
N GLY A 239 -25.59 3.22 0.57
CA GLY A 239 -26.63 3.92 -0.17
C GLY A 239 -27.40 4.99 0.62
N GLN A 240 -26.97 5.36 1.82
CA GLN A 240 -27.63 6.34 2.68
C GLN A 240 -27.86 7.69 1.98
N ALA A 241 -26.88 8.20 1.22
CA ALA A 241 -26.99 9.46 0.50
C ALA A 241 -28.05 9.44 -0.62
N SER A 242 -28.45 8.25 -1.08
CA SER A 242 -29.41 8.06 -2.17
C SER A 242 -30.74 7.46 -1.72
N GLY A 243 -30.99 7.37 -0.40
CA GLY A 243 -32.17 6.68 0.14
C GLY A 243 -32.20 5.18 -0.20
N GLY A 244 -31.04 4.56 -0.42
CA GLY A 244 -30.88 3.14 -0.75
C GLY A 244 -30.88 2.82 -2.25
N GLN A 245 -31.03 3.82 -3.14
CA GLN A 245 -31.07 3.61 -4.60
C GLN A 245 -29.71 3.14 -5.16
N TYR A 246 -28.61 3.74 -4.70
CA TYR A 246 -27.24 3.44 -5.12
C TYR A 246 -26.48 2.79 -3.96
N ARG A 247 -26.71 1.49 -3.79
CA ARG A 247 -26.06 0.70 -2.73
C ARG A 247 -24.95 -0.15 -3.33
N GLY A 248 -23.79 -0.19 -2.68
CA GLY A 248 -22.66 -1.04 -3.04
C GLY A 248 -22.93 -2.53 -2.76
N VAL A 249 -22.07 -3.38 -3.30
CA VAL A 249 -22.21 -4.85 -3.20
C VAL A 249 -22.13 -5.32 -1.75
N ALA A 250 -21.09 -4.90 -1.02
CA ALA A 250 -20.81 -5.25 0.37
C ALA A 250 -21.22 -4.13 1.33
N SER A 251 -22.47 -3.68 1.24
CA SER A 251 -22.99 -2.52 2.01
C SER A 251 -22.94 -2.61 3.54
N LYS A 252 -22.65 -3.78 4.12
CA LYS A 252 -22.46 -3.98 5.57
C LYS A 252 -21.04 -4.43 5.94
N SER A 253 -20.07 -4.32 5.03
CA SER A 253 -18.66 -4.58 5.35
C SER A 253 -18.06 -3.43 6.15
N ASP A 254 -17.05 -3.78 6.94
CA ASP A 254 -16.06 -2.84 7.45
C ASP A 254 -15.07 -2.48 6.33
N ILE A 255 -14.49 -1.28 6.39
CA ILE A 255 -13.71 -0.72 5.28
C ILE A 255 -12.27 -0.44 5.71
N LEU A 256 -11.31 -0.79 4.86
CA LEU A 256 -9.94 -0.30 4.90
C LEU A 256 -9.67 0.57 3.67
N VAL A 257 -8.99 1.69 3.83
CA VAL A 257 -8.62 2.56 2.70
C VAL A 257 -7.13 2.83 2.73
N VAL A 258 -6.50 2.73 1.57
CA VAL A 258 -5.14 3.23 1.36
C VAL A 258 -5.19 4.24 0.23
N LYS A 259 -4.84 5.48 0.54
CA LYS A 259 -4.52 6.49 -0.47
C LYS A 259 -3.07 6.29 -0.89
N ILE A 260 -2.91 5.72 -2.07
CA ILE A 260 -1.59 5.39 -2.61
C ILE A 260 -0.94 6.63 -3.23
N GLY A 261 0.37 6.77 -3.04
CA GLY A 261 1.16 7.80 -3.71
C GLY A 261 2.34 8.27 -2.89
N THR A 262 3.15 9.12 -3.49
CA THR A 262 4.32 9.72 -2.86
C THR A 262 4.04 11.17 -2.50
N ALA A 263 4.57 11.66 -1.38
CA ALA A 263 4.49 13.08 -1.03
C ALA A 263 5.04 13.96 -2.18
N GLY A 264 4.21 14.84 -2.72
CA GLY A 264 4.59 15.77 -3.79
C GLY A 264 4.66 15.19 -5.21
N SER A 265 4.22 13.94 -5.44
CA SER A 265 4.10 13.39 -6.81
C SER A 265 2.70 12.85 -7.09
N GLU A 266 2.26 13.07 -8.33
CA GLU A 266 0.94 12.67 -8.83
C GLU A 266 0.86 11.18 -9.23
N PHE A 267 1.99 10.46 -9.18
CA PHE A 267 2.08 9.07 -9.63
C PHE A 267 2.47 8.14 -8.49
N ALA A 268 1.75 7.03 -8.37
CA ALA A 268 2.11 5.93 -7.49
C ALA A 268 3.06 4.94 -8.19
N GLY A 269 4.00 4.37 -7.45
CA GLY A 269 4.88 3.31 -7.91
C GLY A 269 4.44 1.92 -7.45
N THR A 270 5.09 0.90 -7.99
CA THR A 270 4.94 -0.48 -7.50
C THR A 270 5.40 -0.66 -6.05
N VAL A 271 6.32 0.18 -5.55
CA VAL A 271 6.71 0.19 -4.13
C VAL A 271 5.53 0.60 -3.25
N GLU A 272 4.90 1.74 -3.54
CA GLU A 272 3.72 2.21 -2.82
C GLU A 272 2.60 1.16 -2.81
N LEU A 273 2.43 0.43 -3.92
CA LEU A 273 1.42 -0.62 -4.04
C LEU A 273 1.76 -1.84 -3.19
N MET A 274 3.01 -2.30 -3.22
CA MET A 274 3.45 -3.43 -2.40
C MET A 274 3.30 -3.13 -0.91
N LEU A 275 3.63 -1.90 -0.51
CA LEU A 275 3.41 -1.44 0.86
C LEU A 275 1.92 -1.38 1.22
N ALA A 276 1.08 -0.87 0.33
CA ALA A 276 -0.37 -0.83 0.52
C ALA A 276 -0.97 -2.23 0.70
N LEU A 277 -0.50 -3.20 -0.11
CA LEU A 277 -0.92 -4.59 0.00
C LEU A 277 -0.49 -5.21 1.33
N ASP A 278 0.77 -5.06 1.70
CA ASP A 278 1.30 -5.58 2.97
C ASP A 278 0.54 -5.01 4.17
N TYR A 279 0.31 -3.69 4.15
CA TYR A 279 -0.48 -2.99 5.16
C TYR A 279 -1.89 -3.58 5.30
N VAL A 280 -2.63 -3.74 4.20
CA VAL A 280 -3.99 -4.28 4.22
C VAL A 280 -4.01 -5.72 4.74
N ILE A 281 -3.04 -6.55 4.33
CA ILE A 281 -2.94 -7.94 4.78
C ILE A 281 -2.66 -7.99 6.29
N ARG A 282 -1.67 -7.22 6.79
CA ARG A 282 -1.36 -7.16 8.22
C ARG A 282 -2.54 -6.66 9.04
N LYS A 283 -3.26 -5.62 8.59
CA LYS A 283 -4.48 -5.14 9.26
C LYS A 283 -5.59 -6.18 9.27
N ALA A 284 -5.77 -6.93 8.19
CA ALA A 284 -6.74 -8.01 8.15
C ALA A 284 -6.41 -9.14 9.14
N MET A 285 -5.11 -9.47 9.27
CA MET A 285 -4.61 -10.44 10.25
C MET A 285 -4.78 -9.94 11.69
N GLU A 286 -4.43 -8.68 11.96
CA GLU A 286 -4.61 -8.02 13.26
C GLU A 286 -6.08 -8.06 13.70
N LEU A 287 -6.99 -7.76 12.78
CA LEU A 287 -8.44 -7.76 13.03
C LEU A 287 -9.06 -9.17 13.02
N GLY A 288 -8.31 -10.21 12.65
CA GLY A 288 -8.80 -11.58 12.53
C GLY A 288 -9.93 -11.75 11.51
N LYS A 289 -9.93 -10.96 10.43
CA LYS A 289 -11.02 -10.92 9.43
C LYS A 289 -10.51 -11.23 8.02
N PRO A 290 -11.29 -11.95 7.18
CA PRO A 290 -10.99 -12.07 5.76
C PRO A 290 -11.12 -10.70 5.07
N VAL A 291 -10.29 -10.44 4.05
CA VAL A 291 -10.29 -9.20 3.30
C VAL A 291 -10.41 -9.43 1.80
N ALA A 292 -11.27 -8.66 1.13
CA ALA A 292 -11.30 -8.50 -0.31
C ALA A 292 -10.62 -7.17 -0.67
N ILE A 293 -9.53 -7.24 -1.44
CA ILE A 293 -8.72 -6.08 -1.82
C ILE A 293 -9.06 -5.68 -3.26
N ASN A 294 -9.58 -4.47 -3.44
CA ASN A 294 -9.78 -3.88 -4.74
C ASN A 294 -8.62 -2.98 -5.13
N LEU A 295 -8.00 -3.30 -6.27
CA LEU A 295 -6.92 -2.54 -6.89
C LEU A 295 -7.42 -1.96 -8.22
N SER A 296 -7.72 -0.66 -8.26
CA SER A 296 -8.11 0.01 -9.51
C SER A 296 -6.91 0.63 -10.24
N PHE A 297 -5.72 0.09 -10.00
CA PHE A 297 -4.46 0.48 -10.65
C PHE A 297 -4.01 -0.59 -11.62
N GLY A 298 -3.50 -0.14 -12.76
CA GLY A 298 -2.98 -1.04 -13.79
C GLY A 298 -1.59 -0.59 -14.22
N ASN A 299 -0.83 -1.56 -14.72
CA ASN A 299 0.39 -1.31 -15.46
C ASN A 299 0.54 -2.34 -16.57
N VAL A 300 1.22 -1.97 -17.66
CA VAL A 300 1.50 -2.85 -18.79
C VAL A 300 3.02 -3.00 -18.91
N TYR A 301 3.66 -3.62 -17.91
CA TYR A 301 5.06 -4.03 -18.02
C TYR A 301 5.20 -5.51 -17.67
N GLY A 302 5.55 -6.29 -18.68
CA GLY A 302 5.76 -7.74 -18.61
C GLY A 302 5.45 -8.37 -19.97
N SER A 303 6.24 -9.36 -20.40
CA SER A 303 5.79 -10.26 -21.47
C SER A 303 4.60 -11.04 -20.92
N HIS A 304 3.46 -11.01 -21.61
CA HIS A 304 2.39 -11.96 -21.37
C HIS A 304 3.01 -13.36 -21.43
N VAL A 305 2.97 -14.10 -20.32
CA VAL A 305 3.15 -15.56 -20.41
C VAL A 305 1.91 -16.05 -21.16
N PRO A 306 2.02 -16.57 -22.40
CA PRO A 306 0.89 -17.24 -23.00
C PRO A 306 0.78 -18.56 -22.22
N TYR A 307 -0.27 -18.68 -21.39
CA TYR A 307 -0.73 -19.98 -20.92
C TYR A 307 -0.90 -20.90 -22.14
N THR A 308 0.05 -21.81 -22.33
CA THR A 308 -0.09 -22.92 -23.28
C THR A 308 -0.30 -24.18 -22.47
N ARG A 309 -1.58 -24.58 -22.39
CA ARG A 309 -2.13 -25.92 -22.16
C ARG A 309 -1.81 -26.66 -20.85
N GLY A 310 -2.81 -26.67 -19.97
CA GLY A 310 -3.68 -27.85 -19.78
C GLY A 310 -3.02 -29.15 -19.32
N ILE A 311 -3.17 -29.42 -18.03
CA ILE A 311 -3.12 -30.77 -17.44
C ILE A 311 -4.17 -31.65 -18.13
N LEU A 312 -3.79 -32.85 -18.59
CA LEU A 312 -4.68 -34.02 -18.50
C LEU A 312 -3.85 -35.32 -18.53
N GLY A 313 -3.48 -35.79 -17.34
CA GLY A 313 -3.33 -37.21 -17.12
C GLY A 313 -4.71 -37.81 -16.85
N LEU A 314 -5.20 -38.64 -17.77
CA LEU A 314 -6.23 -39.62 -17.48
C LEU A 314 -5.76 -40.99 -17.99
N ASN A 315 -5.45 -41.86 -17.03
CA ASN A 315 -5.54 -43.30 -17.19
C ASN A 315 -7.00 -43.68 -17.51
N ARG A 316 -7.22 -44.56 -18.50
CA ARG A 316 -7.98 -45.82 -18.32
C ARG A 316 -8.01 -46.67 -19.60
N SER A 317 -7.78 -47.97 -19.33
CA SER A 317 -7.96 -49.20 -20.14
C SER A 317 -7.11 -49.38 -21.38
#